data_AF-A0A6P7M7R8-F1
#
_entry.id   AF-A0A6P7M7R8-F1
#
_cell.length_a   1.000
_cell.length_b   1.000
_cell.length_c   1.000
_cell.angle_alpha   90.00
_cell.angle_beta   90.00
_cell.angle_gamma   90.00
#
_symmetry.space_group_name_H-M   'P 1'
#
loop_
_entity.id
_entity.type
_entity.pdbx_description
1 polymer ?
#
loop_
_entity_poly.entity_id
_entity_poly.type
_entity_poly.pdbx_seq_one_letter_code
_entity_poly.pdbx_strand_id
1 'polypeptide(L)'
;MMLKALVSVRSLIILAAFAAGFQLQTDPRSAAELRHRPVLQPTEAAPQAGTYTVKSSEGKLCIKATMGAEYIITEKQRSWYFNLDPSRVTATGHCDDRAALLSLTLPDDGAGLQLSFRKETSCFYVTKLTAHLSPLPVCQTCPNQTYSGLLDHQRLFTTKKGQSFTCQSENELSLSPQLKVKLVPLQMQAFSLPDGQFGKEFECWADFNKQVIPVIVGATVMGLALIAVLTFLFIRDRHRSGYDRI
;
A
#
# COMPACT_ATOMS: atom_id res chain seq x y z
N MET A 1 -38.34 -2.93 96.72
CA MET A 1 -38.94 -2.32 95.51
C MET A 1 -38.16 -2.86 94.31
N MET A 2 -38.42 -4.05 93.78
CA MET A 2 -39.61 -4.51 93.03
C MET A 2 -40.01 -3.54 91.92
N LEU A 3 -39.57 -3.81 90.69
CA LEU A 3 -40.49 -4.01 89.56
C LEU A 3 -39.81 -4.76 88.39
N LYS A 4 -40.44 -5.85 87.97
CA LYS A 4 -40.21 -6.63 86.75
C LYS A 4 -41.06 -6.05 85.59
N ALA A 5 -40.76 -6.56 84.38
CA ALA A 5 -41.58 -6.61 83.16
C ALA A 5 -41.15 -5.60 82.08
N LEU A 6 -41.07 -5.90 80.78
CA LEU A 6 -41.71 -6.94 79.96
C LEU A 6 -40.88 -7.28 78.71
N VAL A 7 -41.21 -8.43 78.14
CA VAL A 7 -40.71 -9.17 76.97
C VAL A 7 -40.78 -8.39 75.64
N SER A 8 -39.81 -8.60 74.73
CA SER A 8 -40.08 -8.71 73.29
C SER A 8 -38.98 -9.51 72.58
N VAL A 9 -39.32 -10.72 72.15
CA VAL A 9 -38.55 -11.58 71.25
C VAL A 9 -39.16 -11.44 69.86
N ARG A 10 -38.41 -11.01 68.85
CA ARG A 10 -38.68 -11.35 67.44
C ARG A 10 -37.39 -11.46 66.62
N SER A 11 -37.31 -12.59 65.92
CA SER A 11 -36.30 -13.06 64.98
C SER A 11 -36.10 -12.17 63.75
N LEU A 12 -34.89 -12.21 63.18
CA LEU A 12 -34.57 -12.12 61.73
C LEU A 12 -33.11 -12.59 61.58
N ILE A 13 -32.88 -13.86 61.27
CA ILE A 13 -32.67 -14.45 59.92
C ILE A 13 -31.41 -13.93 59.21
N ILE A 14 -30.53 -14.91 59.01
CA ILE A 14 -29.24 -15.02 58.31
C ILE A 14 -29.23 -14.35 56.94
N LEU A 15 -28.09 -13.74 56.57
CA LEU A 15 -27.58 -13.76 55.20
C LEU A 15 -26.05 -13.86 55.22
N ALA A 16 -25.56 -15.09 55.02
CA ALA A 16 -24.17 -15.38 54.70
C ALA A 16 -23.88 -14.85 53.30
N ALA A 17 -22.91 -13.93 53.19
CA ALA A 17 -22.45 -13.42 51.92
C ALA A 17 -21.61 -14.49 51.21
N PHE A 18 -22.19 -15.13 50.19
CA PHE A 18 -21.45 -15.91 49.20
C PHE A 18 -20.69 -14.92 48.30
N ALA A 19 -19.36 -14.89 48.43
CA ALA A 19 -18.51 -14.29 47.41
C ALA A 19 -18.49 -15.24 46.19
N ALA A 20 -19.39 -15.00 45.23
CA ALA A 20 -19.32 -15.64 43.93
C ALA A 20 -18.12 -15.07 43.16
N GLY A 21 -17.24 -15.96 42.69
CA GLY A 21 -16.07 -15.63 41.91
C GLY A 21 -16.45 -14.87 40.63
N PHE A 22 -15.78 -13.73 40.44
CA PHE A 22 -15.82 -12.96 39.21
C PHE A 22 -15.04 -13.73 38.14
N GLN A 23 -15.72 -14.61 37.40
CA GLN A 23 -15.13 -15.21 36.19
C GLN A 23 -14.98 -14.09 35.16
N LEU A 24 -13.73 -13.77 34.80
CA LEU A 24 -13.41 -12.98 33.61
C LEU A 24 -13.90 -13.79 32.40
N GLN A 25 -15.12 -13.52 31.95
CA GLN A 25 -15.65 -14.13 30.75
C GLN A 25 -15.08 -13.38 29.54
N THR A 26 -13.94 -13.85 29.03
CA THR A 26 -13.36 -13.36 27.79
C THR A 26 -14.33 -13.68 26.66
N ASP A 27 -15.00 -12.65 26.12
CA ASP A 27 -15.93 -12.80 25.00
C ASP A 27 -15.18 -13.39 23.79
N PRO A 28 -15.57 -14.57 23.27
CA PRO A 28 -14.92 -15.19 22.12
C PRO A 28 -14.94 -14.30 20.86
N ARG A 29 -15.85 -13.31 20.76
CA ARG A 29 -15.82 -12.30 19.68
C ARG A 29 -14.63 -11.36 19.77
N SER A 30 -14.23 -10.97 20.98
CA SER A 30 -13.07 -10.09 21.22
C SER A 30 -11.75 -10.78 20.88
N ALA A 31 -11.63 -12.08 21.16
CA ALA A 31 -10.45 -12.87 20.79
C ALA A 31 -10.32 -13.10 19.28
N ALA A 32 -11.44 -13.21 18.56
CA ALA A 32 -11.46 -13.33 17.10
C ALA A 32 -11.11 -11.99 16.42
N GLU A 33 -11.64 -10.88 16.91
CA GLU A 33 -11.33 -9.53 16.39
C GLU A 33 -9.83 -9.20 16.55
N LEU A 34 -9.21 -9.61 17.66
CA LEU A 34 -7.78 -9.39 17.91
C LEU A 34 -6.85 -10.16 16.96
N ARG A 35 -7.28 -11.31 16.43
CA ARG A 35 -6.47 -12.13 15.50
C ARG A 35 -6.37 -11.54 14.10
N HIS A 36 -7.33 -10.72 13.69
CA HIS A 36 -7.41 -10.18 12.33
C HIS A 36 -6.87 -8.75 12.22
N ARG A 37 -6.60 -8.08 13.34
CA ARG A 37 -6.05 -6.73 13.30
C ARG A 37 -4.61 -6.69 12.79
N PRO A 38 -4.23 -5.64 12.03
CA PRO A 38 -2.86 -5.43 11.60
C PRO A 38 -1.88 -5.32 12.76
N VAL A 39 -0.69 -5.88 12.59
CA VAL A 39 0.43 -5.75 13.54
C VAL A 39 1.58 -5.06 12.81
N LEU A 40 2.01 -3.93 13.35
CA LEU A 40 3.13 -3.16 12.82
C LEU A 40 4.46 -3.88 13.07
N GLN A 41 5.33 -3.89 12.06
CA GLN A 41 6.67 -4.45 12.11
C GLN A 41 7.72 -3.32 12.16
N PRO A 42 8.83 -3.50 12.90
CA PRO A 42 9.90 -2.50 12.95
C PRO A 42 10.84 -2.57 11.73
N THR A 43 10.72 -3.61 10.91
CA THR A 43 11.57 -3.87 9.75
C THR A 43 10.71 -4.02 8.52
N GLU A 44 11.15 -3.39 7.45
CA GLU A 44 10.51 -3.41 6.14
C GLU A 44 10.66 -4.78 5.47
N ALA A 45 9.63 -5.20 4.74
CA ALA A 45 9.66 -6.44 3.98
C ALA A 45 8.93 -6.26 2.65
N ALA A 46 9.35 -6.95 1.60
CA ALA A 46 8.66 -6.88 0.31
C ALA A 46 7.20 -7.38 0.43
N PRO A 47 6.20 -6.58 0.02
CA PRO A 47 4.81 -7.01 0.08
C PRO A 47 4.52 -8.09 -0.97
N GLN A 48 3.66 -9.04 -0.63
CA GLN A 48 3.19 -10.03 -1.57
C GLN A 48 2.18 -9.40 -2.54
N ALA A 49 2.37 -9.62 -3.84
CA ALA A 49 1.43 -9.13 -4.85
C ALA A 49 0.15 -9.99 -4.88
N GLY A 50 -1.01 -9.32 -4.87
CA GLY A 50 -2.31 -9.93 -5.14
C GLY A 50 -2.92 -9.42 -6.43
N THR A 51 -3.81 -10.21 -7.04
CA THR A 51 -4.61 -9.78 -8.20
C THR A 51 -6.06 -9.55 -7.79
N TYR A 52 -6.52 -8.33 -8.03
CA TYR A 52 -7.83 -7.83 -7.64
C TYR A 52 -8.63 -7.44 -8.89
N THR A 53 -9.93 -7.75 -8.89
CA THR A 53 -10.80 -7.51 -10.03
C THR A 53 -12.12 -6.90 -9.60
N VAL A 54 -12.61 -5.92 -10.36
CA VAL A 54 -13.95 -5.34 -10.20
C VAL A 54 -14.70 -5.49 -11.52
N LYS A 55 -15.93 -5.98 -11.45
CA LYS A 55 -16.85 -6.10 -12.59
C LYS A 55 -17.83 -4.93 -12.61
N SER A 56 -18.30 -4.55 -13.80
CA SER A 56 -19.41 -3.61 -13.94
C SER A 56 -20.74 -4.27 -13.52
N SER A 57 -21.80 -3.47 -13.44
CA SER A 57 -23.18 -3.94 -13.24
C SER A 57 -23.63 -4.95 -14.32
N GLU A 58 -23.08 -4.84 -15.54
CA GLU A 58 -23.31 -5.79 -16.64
C GLU A 58 -22.48 -7.09 -16.53
N GLY A 59 -21.67 -7.24 -15.48
CA GLY A 59 -20.82 -8.42 -15.26
C GLY A 59 -19.51 -8.44 -16.06
N LYS A 60 -19.21 -7.40 -16.85
CA LYS A 60 -17.96 -7.27 -17.61
C LYS A 60 -16.81 -6.85 -16.69
N LEU A 61 -15.61 -7.37 -16.93
CA LEU A 61 -14.42 -6.96 -16.17
C LEU A 61 -14.10 -5.49 -16.46
N CYS A 62 -14.05 -4.66 -15.41
CA CYS A 62 -13.81 -3.23 -15.53
C CYS A 62 -12.48 -2.79 -14.93
N ILE A 63 -12.10 -3.35 -13.78
CA ILE A 63 -10.79 -3.09 -13.17
C ILE A 63 -10.08 -4.42 -13.00
N LYS A 64 -8.81 -4.45 -13.35
CA LYS A 64 -7.87 -5.49 -12.95
C LYS A 64 -6.63 -4.80 -12.42
N ALA A 65 -6.18 -5.20 -11.24
CA ALA A 65 -4.97 -4.68 -10.61
C ALA A 65 -4.20 -5.82 -9.99
N THR A 66 -2.94 -5.99 -10.38
CA THR A 66 -1.98 -6.86 -9.71
C THR A 66 -1.03 -5.96 -8.94
N MET A 67 -1.10 -5.98 -7.61
CA MET A 67 -0.21 -5.15 -6.80
C MET A 67 0.11 -5.73 -5.42
N GLY A 68 1.32 -5.49 -4.96
CA GLY A 68 1.68 -5.58 -3.53
C GLY A 68 1.55 -4.20 -2.89
N ALA A 69 1.09 -4.16 -1.64
CA ALA A 69 0.91 -2.92 -0.90
C ALA A 69 1.53 -3.03 0.50
N GLU A 70 2.33 -2.03 0.87
CA GLU A 70 2.90 -1.86 2.20
C GLU A 70 2.48 -0.50 2.76
N TYR A 71 2.03 -0.49 4.01
CA TYR A 71 1.74 0.72 4.76
C TYR A 71 2.97 1.07 5.59
N ILE A 72 3.41 2.32 5.49
CA ILE A 72 4.56 2.85 6.22
C ILE A 72 4.05 3.95 7.13
N ILE A 73 4.16 3.71 8.43
CA ILE A 73 3.75 4.63 9.49
C ILE A 73 4.99 5.27 10.11
N THR A 74 5.07 6.59 10.10
CA THR A 74 6.16 7.35 10.71
C THR A 74 5.70 8.03 11.99
N GLU A 75 6.25 7.62 13.12
CA GLU A 75 6.01 8.25 14.42
C GLU A 75 7.33 8.57 15.13
N LYS A 76 7.48 9.79 15.64
CA LYS A 76 8.66 10.22 16.41
C LYS A 76 9.99 9.85 15.72
N GLN A 77 10.06 10.03 14.40
CA GLN A 77 11.21 9.69 13.54
C GLN A 77 11.52 8.19 13.43
N ARG A 78 10.58 7.32 13.81
CA ARG A 78 10.66 5.87 13.63
C ARG A 78 9.59 5.41 12.66
N SER A 79 10.01 4.60 11.69
CA SER A 79 9.12 3.96 10.73
C SER A 79 8.64 2.60 11.23
N TRP A 80 7.40 2.28 10.92
CA TRP A 80 6.75 1.01 11.17
C TRP A 80 6.03 0.55 9.90
N TYR A 81 6.03 -0.75 9.68
CA TYR A 81 5.66 -1.33 8.39
C TYR A 81 4.53 -2.34 8.54
N PHE A 82 3.63 -2.38 7.58
CA PHE A 82 2.60 -3.40 7.51
C PHE A 82 2.30 -3.78 6.05
N ASN A 83 2.58 -5.03 5.70
CA ASN A 83 2.27 -5.57 4.40
C ASN A 83 0.82 -6.06 4.33
N LEU A 84 0.13 -5.65 3.27
CA LEU A 84 -1.20 -6.13 2.96
C LEU A 84 -1.11 -7.58 2.48
N ASP A 85 -1.78 -8.50 3.17
CA ASP A 85 -1.86 -9.90 2.77
C ASP A 85 -3.02 -10.09 1.77
N PRO A 86 -2.74 -10.41 0.50
CA PRO A 86 -3.77 -10.53 -0.53
C PRO A 86 -4.78 -11.65 -0.25
N SER A 87 -4.42 -12.67 0.54
CA SER A 87 -5.32 -13.79 0.88
C SER A 87 -6.44 -13.40 1.86
N ARG A 88 -6.28 -12.27 2.55
CA ARG A 88 -7.21 -11.78 3.58
C ARG A 88 -8.01 -10.56 3.14
N VAL A 89 -7.66 -9.97 2.00
CA VAL A 89 -8.27 -8.74 1.49
C VAL A 89 -9.56 -9.07 0.75
N THR A 90 -10.62 -8.31 1.04
CA THR A 90 -11.81 -8.29 0.20
C THR A 90 -11.69 -7.14 -0.80
N ALA A 91 -11.73 -7.47 -2.08
CA ALA A 91 -11.78 -6.49 -3.16
C ALA A 91 -13.24 -6.17 -3.52
N THR A 92 -13.61 -4.91 -3.41
CA THR A 92 -14.92 -4.38 -3.81
C THR A 92 -14.75 -3.16 -4.71
N GLY A 93 -15.83 -2.67 -5.31
CA GLY A 93 -15.76 -1.54 -6.20
C GLY A 93 -17.01 -1.30 -7.02
N HIS A 94 -16.96 -0.27 -7.84
CA HIS A 94 -17.97 0.02 -8.85
C HIS A 94 -17.29 0.51 -10.12
N CYS A 95 -18.04 0.49 -11.22
CA CYS A 95 -17.55 0.92 -12.50
C CYS A 95 -18.68 1.55 -13.32
N ASP A 96 -18.51 2.83 -13.57
CA ASP A 96 -19.36 3.67 -14.40
C ASP A 96 -18.62 4.06 -15.69
N ASP A 97 -19.30 4.78 -16.58
CA ASP A 97 -18.74 5.17 -17.87
C ASP A 97 -17.47 6.02 -17.78
N ARG A 98 -17.37 6.85 -16.73
CA ARG A 98 -16.29 7.84 -16.54
C ARG A 98 -15.50 7.70 -15.25
N ALA A 99 -16.04 6.97 -14.28
CA ALA A 99 -15.46 6.79 -12.96
C ALA A 99 -15.48 5.32 -12.57
N ALA A 100 -14.47 4.87 -11.85
CA ALA A 100 -14.47 3.52 -11.30
C ALA A 100 -13.73 3.53 -9.94
N LEU A 101 -14.07 2.60 -9.06
CA LEU A 101 -13.48 2.48 -7.74
C LEU A 101 -13.00 1.05 -7.54
N LEU A 102 -11.76 0.91 -7.10
CA LEU A 102 -11.25 -0.32 -6.48
C LEU A 102 -11.06 -0.04 -4.99
N SER A 103 -11.67 -0.85 -4.12
CA SER A 103 -11.51 -0.79 -2.67
C SER A 103 -11.02 -2.14 -2.17
N LEU A 104 -9.85 -2.13 -1.53
CA LEU A 104 -9.28 -3.27 -0.84
C LEU A 104 -9.47 -3.07 0.66
N THR A 105 -10.12 -4.02 1.33
CA THR A 105 -10.46 -3.88 2.76
C THR A 105 -10.11 -5.15 3.51
N LEU A 106 -9.43 -5.01 4.65
CA LEU A 106 -9.20 -6.10 5.60
C LEU A 106 -10.44 -6.37 6.45
N PRO A 107 -10.56 -7.57 7.06
CA PRO A 107 -11.58 -7.84 8.06
C PRO A 107 -11.56 -6.81 9.19
N ASP A 108 -12.72 -6.58 9.79
CA ASP A 108 -12.93 -5.64 10.91
C ASP A 108 -12.49 -4.20 10.60
N ASP A 109 -12.45 -3.83 9.31
CA ASP A 109 -11.96 -2.54 8.81
C ASP A 109 -10.52 -2.19 9.28
N GLY A 110 -9.72 -3.23 9.57
CA GLY A 110 -8.37 -3.06 10.12
C GLY A 110 -7.42 -2.30 9.18
N ALA A 111 -7.62 -2.40 7.87
CA ALA A 111 -6.92 -1.60 6.88
C ALA A 111 -7.78 -1.44 5.63
N GLY A 112 -7.62 -0.31 4.93
CA GLY A 112 -8.24 -0.08 3.64
C GLY A 112 -7.33 0.67 2.69
N LEU A 113 -7.47 0.37 1.39
CA LEU A 113 -6.81 1.07 0.29
C LEU A 113 -7.83 1.23 -0.84
N GLN A 114 -8.15 2.46 -1.22
CA GLN A 114 -9.07 2.73 -2.31
C GLN A 114 -8.40 3.56 -3.41
N LEU A 115 -8.61 3.14 -4.65
CA LEU A 115 -8.15 3.82 -5.85
C LEU A 115 -9.36 4.22 -6.67
N SER A 116 -9.59 5.53 -6.81
CA SER A 116 -10.62 6.06 -7.70
C SER A 116 -10.02 6.41 -9.04
N PHE A 117 -10.53 5.80 -10.09
CA PHE A 117 -10.12 5.99 -11.47
C PHE A 117 -11.03 6.99 -12.17
N ARG A 118 -10.43 7.79 -13.05
CA ARG A 118 -11.15 8.70 -13.95
C ARG A 118 -10.77 8.41 -15.38
N LYS A 119 -11.76 8.38 -16.26
CA LYS A 119 -11.60 8.18 -17.70
C LYS A 119 -11.74 9.50 -18.43
N GLU A 120 -10.82 9.77 -19.34
CA GLU A 120 -10.87 10.83 -20.34
C GLU A 120 -10.90 10.22 -21.75
N THR A 121 -10.99 11.08 -22.77
CA THR A 121 -11.13 10.67 -24.17
C THR A 121 -10.03 9.70 -24.62
N SER A 122 -8.78 9.93 -24.20
CA SER A 122 -7.59 9.21 -24.67
C SER A 122 -6.86 8.40 -23.60
N CYS A 123 -7.22 8.54 -22.32
CA CYS A 123 -6.50 7.95 -21.21
C CYS A 123 -7.38 7.73 -19.98
N PHE A 124 -6.86 7.01 -19.01
CA PHE A 124 -7.37 6.96 -17.66
C PHE A 124 -6.25 7.24 -16.66
N TYR A 125 -6.61 7.60 -15.44
CA TYR A 125 -5.68 7.82 -14.34
C TYR A 125 -6.38 7.61 -13.00
N VAL A 126 -5.60 7.43 -11.94
CA VAL A 126 -6.11 7.45 -10.57
C VAL A 126 -6.20 8.90 -10.13
N THR A 127 -7.42 9.38 -9.87
CA THR A 127 -7.71 10.76 -9.46
C THR A 127 -7.66 10.95 -7.94
N LYS A 128 -7.90 9.86 -7.21
CA LYS A 128 -8.00 9.85 -5.75
C LYS A 128 -7.46 8.52 -5.22
N LEU A 129 -6.66 8.58 -4.17
CA LEU A 129 -6.17 7.42 -3.46
C LEU A 129 -6.31 7.64 -1.96
N THR A 130 -7.12 6.82 -1.29
CA THR A 130 -7.28 6.84 0.16
C THR A 130 -6.70 5.58 0.77
N ALA A 131 -6.17 5.71 1.98
CA ALA A 131 -5.83 4.54 2.77
C ALA A 131 -6.03 4.83 4.25
N HIS A 132 -6.33 3.76 4.98
CA HIS A 132 -6.36 3.77 6.43
C HIS A 132 -5.78 2.49 7.01
N LEU A 133 -5.27 2.57 8.23
CA LEU A 133 -4.71 1.47 8.98
C LEU A 133 -5.05 1.64 10.46
N SER A 134 -5.72 0.65 11.03
CA SER A 134 -6.10 0.54 12.44
C SER A 134 -5.36 -0.64 13.09
N PRO A 135 -4.06 -0.50 13.37
CA PRO A 135 -3.26 -1.59 13.92
C PRO A 135 -3.62 -1.89 15.37
N LEU A 136 -3.17 -3.04 15.86
CA LEU A 136 -3.09 -3.30 17.28
C LEU A 136 -2.14 -2.30 17.95
N PRO A 137 -2.46 -1.86 19.17
CA PRO A 137 -1.61 -0.93 19.90
C PRO A 137 -0.24 -1.57 20.12
N VAL A 138 0.81 -0.82 19.76
CA VAL A 138 2.20 -1.28 19.81
C VAL A 138 2.66 -1.58 21.25
N CYS A 139 2.01 -0.96 22.23
CA CYS A 139 2.28 -1.16 23.65
C CYS A 139 0.97 -1.17 24.47
N GLN A 140 1.02 -1.79 25.65
CA GLN A 140 -0.16 -1.99 26.51
C GLN A 140 -0.81 -0.69 27.00
N THR A 141 -0.04 0.41 27.01
CA THR A 141 -0.49 1.76 27.42
C THR A 141 -0.67 2.70 26.24
N CYS A 142 -0.43 2.23 25.01
CA CYS A 142 -0.56 3.03 23.81
C CYS A 142 -2.04 3.14 23.42
N PRO A 143 -2.52 4.32 23.01
CA PRO A 143 -3.90 4.45 22.53
C PRO A 143 -4.09 3.66 21.23
N ASN A 144 -5.30 3.13 21.03
CA ASN A 144 -5.71 2.64 19.71
C ASN A 144 -5.78 3.83 18.76
N GLN A 145 -4.89 3.86 17.78
CA GLN A 145 -4.77 4.95 16.83
C GLN A 145 -4.99 4.42 15.42
N THR A 146 -5.85 5.10 14.68
CA THR A 146 -6.06 4.85 13.25
C THR A 146 -5.29 5.90 12.46
N TYR A 147 -4.46 5.45 11.53
CA TYR A 147 -3.77 6.31 10.59
C TYR A 147 -4.59 6.35 9.31
N SER A 148 -4.91 7.55 8.85
CA SER A 148 -5.64 7.74 7.60
C SER A 148 -4.97 8.81 6.78
N GLY A 149 -5.16 8.72 5.47
CA GLY A 149 -4.61 9.68 4.53
C GLY A 149 -5.28 9.61 3.18
N LEU A 150 -5.05 10.65 2.39
CA LEU A 150 -5.67 10.85 1.10
C LEU A 150 -4.72 11.61 0.18
N LEU A 151 -4.58 11.12 -1.05
CA LEU A 151 -4.13 11.88 -2.20
C LEU A 151 -5.35 12.18 -3.07
N ASP A 152 -5.68 13.46 -3.22
CA ASP A 152 -6.83 13.90 -4.03
C ASP A 152 -6.39 14.89 -5.10
N HIS A 153 -7.18 15.00 -6.17
CA HIS A 153 -6.92 15.90 -7.30
C HIS A 153 -5.56 15.69 -7.98
N GLN A 154 -4.99 14.48 -7.86
CA GLN A 154 -3.74 14.12 -8.51
C GLN A 154 -4.01 13.28 -9.74
N ARG A 155 -3.09 13.33 -10.72
CA ARG A 155 -3.16 12.54 -11.94
C ARG A 155 -2.20 11.35 -11.86
N LEU A 156 -2.46 10.44 -10.93
CA LEU A 156 -1.58 9.31 -10.65
C LEU A 156 -1.71 8.22 -11.72
N PHE A 157 -0.59 7.59 -12.06
CA PHE A 157 -0.55 6.39 -12.92
C PHE A 157 -1.27 6.56 -14.27
N THR A 158 -1.13 7.74 -14.89
CA THR A 158 -1.81 8.07 -16.15
C THR A 158 -1.43 7.10 -17.26
N THR A 159 -2.43 6.51 -17.90
CA THR A 159 -2.26 5.44 -18.88
C THR A 159 -3.20 5.63 -20.06
N LYS A 160 -2.70 5.39 -21.28
CA LYS A 160 -3.51 5.52 -22.50
C LYS A 160 -4.65 4.50 -22.52
N LYS A 161 -5.75 4.86 -23.18
CA LYS A 161 -6.91 3.97 -23.35
C LYS A 161 -6.46 2.63 -23.97
N GLY A 162 -6.89 1.54 -23.36
CA GLY A 162 -6.59 0.17 -23.82
C GLY A 162 -5.20 -0.35 -23.44
N GLN A 163 -4.42 0.42 -22.67
CA GLN A 163 -3.12 -0.01 -22.11
C GLN A 163 -3.25 -0.29 -20.61
N SER A 164 -2.31 -1.05 -20.06
CA SER A 164 -2.15 -1.25 -18.62
C SER A 164 -0.96 -0.46 -18.11
N PHE A 165 -1.12 0.24 -16.98
CA PHE A 165 0.02 0.80 -16.26
C PHE A 165 0.84 -0.35 -15.67
N THR A 166 2.18 -0.31 -15.77
CA THR A 166 3.06 -1.27 -15.09
C THR A 166 4.24 -0.55 -14.43
N CYS A 167 4.61 -0.99 -13.22
CA CYS A 167 5.76 -0.50 -12.49
C CYS A 167 6.27 -1.58 -11.52
N GLN A 168 7.46 -2.09 -11.79
CA GLN A 168 8.21 -3.05 -10.98
C GLN A 168 9.02 -2.35 -9.88
N SER A 169 9.37 -1.08 -10.07
CA SER A 169 9.98 -0.25 -9.02
C SER A 169 8.98 0.13 -7.93
N GLU A 170 9.52 0.38 -6.75
CA GLU A 170 8.76 0.83 -5.58
C GLU A 170 8.12 2.21 -5.83
N ASN A 171 6.80 2.29 -5.64
CA ASN A 171 6.05 3.55 -5.71
C ASN A 171 5.55 3.93 -4.32
N GLU A 172 6.28 4.81 -3.64
CA GLU A 172 5.91 5.30 -2.32
C GLU A 172 5.08 6.60 -2.42
N LEU A 173 3.84 6.53 -1.93
CA LEU A 173 2.87 7.61 -1.96
C LEU A 173 2.68 8.16 -0.55
N SER A 174 2.90 9.46 -0.34
CA SER A 174 2.69 10.10 0.97
C SER A 174 1.27 10.64 1.09
N LEU A 175 0.40 9.90 1.79
CA LEU A 175 -1.04 10.21 1.91
C LEU A 175 -1.34 11.16 3.09
N SER A 176 -0.50 11.15 4.11
CA SER A 176 -0.52 12.10 5.23
C SER A 176 0.89 12.25 5.80
N PRO A 177 1.14 13.17 6.77
CA PRO A 177 2.46 13.31 7.38
C PRO A 177 2.97 12.05 8.08
N GLN A 178 2.06 11.17 8.52
CA GLN A 178 2.40 9.94 9.26
C GLN A 178 2.17 8.67 8.45
N LEU A 179 1.38 8.71 7.37
CA LEU A 179 1.02 7.54 6.57
C LEU A 179 1.52 7.68 5.14
N LYS A 180 2.34 6.71 4.74
CA LYS A 180 2.67 6.46 3.33
C LYS A 180 2.22 5.06 2.91
N VAL A 181 1.99 4.89 1.62
CA VAL A 181 1.68 3.60 1.02
C VAL A 181 2.68 3.33 -0.08
N LYS A 182 3.39 2.20 0.00
CA LYS A 182 4.27 1.70 -1.05
C LYS A 182 3.53 0.66 -1.87
N LEU A 183 3.53 0.82 -3.19
CA LEU A 183 2.96 -0.12 -4.15
C LEU A 183 4.08 -0.75 -4.99
N VAL A 184 4.26 -2.08 -4.86
CA VAL A 184 5.28 -2.84 -5.58
C VAL A 184 5.00 -4.35 -5.59
N PRO A 185 5.14 -5.03 -6.74
CA PRO A 185 5.01 -4.46 -8.08
C PRO A 185 3.59 -3.88 -8.25
N LEU A 186 3.37 -3.10 -9.31
CA LEU A 186 2.07 -2.51 -9.63
C LEU A 186 1.78 -2.69 -11.12
N GLN A 187 0.73 -3.41 -11.46
CA GLN A 187 0.16 -3.44 -12.80
C GLN A 187 -1.34 -3.25 -12.72
N MET A 188 -1.91 -2.30 -13.45
CA MET A 188 -3.35 -2.06 -13.40
C MET A 188 -3.95 -1.48 -14.66
N GLN A 189 -5.23 -1.75 -14.86
CA GLN A 189 -6.02 -1.24 -15.97
C GLN A 189 -7.49 -1.09 -15.56
N ALA A 190 -8.11 -0.01 -16.02
CA ALA A 190 -9.52 0.31 -15.77
C ALA A 190 -10.28 0.55 -17.08
N PHE A 191 -11.61 0.44 -17.03
CA PHE A 191 -12.61 0.75 -18.07
C PHE A 191 -12.62 -0.11 -19.34
N SER A 192 -11.48 -0.65 -19.79
CA SER A 192 -11.37 -1.33 -21.08
C SER A 192 -10.43 -2.50 -20.99
N LEU A 193 -10.92 -3.68 -20.59
CA LEU A 193 -10.15 -4.93 -20.57
C LEU A 193 -10.65 -5.87 -21.67
N PRO A 194 -10.05 -5.86 -22.87
CA PRO A 194 -10.38 -6.85 -23.89
C PRO A 194 -10.07 -8.26 -23.36
N ASP A 195 -11.04 -9.17 -23.50
CA ASP A 195 -10.95 -10.57 -23.06
C ASP A 195 -10.60 -10.77 -21.57
N GLY A 196 -10.81 -9.75 -20.73
CA GLY A 196 -10.49 -9.79 -19.31
C GLY A 196 -8.98 -9.78 -19.00
N GLN A 197 -8.14 -9.46 -19.97
CA GLN A 197 -6.70 -9.39 -19.83
C GLN A 197 -6.17 -7.96 -19.82
N PHE A 198 -4.92 -7.82 -19.37
CA PHE A 198 -4.21 -6.56 -19.52
C PHE A 198 -3.94 -6.30 -21.00
N GLY A 199 -4.06 -5.04 -21.41
CA GLY A 199 -3.65 -4.56 -22.71
C GLY A 199 -2.14 -4.38 -22.78
N LYS A 200 -1.69 -3.58 -23.76
CA LYS A 200 -0.26 -3.26 -23.89
C LYS A 200 0.23 -2.52 -22.65
N GLU A 201 1.40 -2.89 -22.15
CA GLU A 201 2.01 -2.30 -20.97
C GLU A 201 2.56 -0.88 -21.25
N PHE A 202 2.28 0.03 -20.32
CA PHE A 202 2.86 1.36 -20.22
C PHE A 202 3.68 1.44 -18.93
N GLU A 203 5.00 1.41 -19.10
CA GLU A 203 5.94 1.40 -17.99
C GLU A 203 6.02 2.75 -17.27
N CYS A 204 6.25 2.69 -15.96
CA CYS A 204 6.52 3.87 -15.16
C CYS A 204 7.91 4.46 -15.47
N TRP A 205 8.06 5.74 -15.16
CA TRP A 205 9.30 6.47 -15.42
C TRP A 205 10.50 5.91 -14.63
N ALA A 206 10.27 5.39 -13.42
CA ALA A 206 11.32 4.78 -12.60
C ALA A 206 11.96 3.55 -13.28
N ASP A 207 11.14 2.65 -13.82
CA ASP A 207 11.62 1.46 -14.53
C ASP A 207 12.29 1.83 -15.86
N PHE A 208 11.65 2.72 -16.61
CA PHE A 208 12.21 3.24 -17.86
C PHE A 208 13.62 3.81 -17.64
N ASN A 209 13.79 4.63 -16.61
CA ASN A 209 15.09 5.23 -16.28
C ASN A 209 16.12 4.18 -15.85
N LYS A 210 15.73 3.17 -15.07
CA LYS A 210 16.63 2.08 -14.67
C LYS A 210 17.20 1.33 -15.88
N GLN A 211 16.45 1.22 -16.96
CA GLN A 211 16.91 0.59 -18.20
C GLN A 211 17.70 1.56 -19.09
N VAL A 212 17.23 2.79 -19.26
CA VAL A 212 17.77 3.73 -20.26
C VAL A 212 19.03 4.44 -19.78
N ILE A 213 19.13 4.81 -18.51
CA ILE A 213 20.29 5.57 -17.98
C ILE A 213 21.61 4.81 -18.18
N PRO A 214 21.73 3.51 -17.83
CA PRO A 214 22.97 2.76 -18.05
C PRO A 214 23.38 2.69 -19.53
N VAL A 215 22.41 2.59 -20.44
CA VAL A 215 22.67 2.55 -21.89
C VAL A 215 23.22 3.89 -22.37
N ILE A 216 22.63 5.01 -21.95
CA ILE A 216 23.11 6.35 -22.30
C ILE A 216 24.53 6.54 -21.77
N VAL A 217 24.79 6.20 -20.51
CA VAL A 217 26.13 6.33 -19.91
C VAL A 217 27.16 5.45 -20.62
N GLY A 218 26.79 4.20 -20.96
CA GLY A 218 27.66 3.31 -21.72
C GLY A 218 28.00 3.86 -23.11
N ALA A 219 27.00 4.36 -23.83
CA ALA A 219 27.19 4.95 -25.15
C ALA A 219 28.06 6.21 -25.13
N THR A 220 27.90 7.08 -24.12
CA THR A 220 28.71 8.31 -23.99
C THR A 220 30.17 7.98 -23.67
N VAL A 221 30.42 7.06 -22.74
CA VAL A 221 31.78 6.62 -22.40
C VAL A 221 32.48 6.00 -23.61
N MET A 222 31.80 5.12 -24.34
CA MET A 222 32.34 4.52 -25.57
C MET A 222 32.61 5.57 -26.65
N GLY A 223 31.69 6.52 -26.85
CA GLY A 223 31.87 7.61 -27.80
C GLY A 223 33.10 8.48 -27.48
N LEU A 224 33.25 8.87 -26.21
CA LEU A 224 34.40 9.66 -25.74
C LEU A 224 35.72 8.90 -25.89
N ALA A 225 35.74 7.61 -25.57
CA ALA A 225 36.91 6.76 -25.75
C ALA A 225 37.33 6.67 -27.23
N LEU A 226 36.36 6.48 -28.14
CA LEU A 226 36.64 6.46 -29.58
C LEU A 226 37.18 7.81 -30.08
N ILE A 227 36.59 8.92 -29.65
CA ILE A 227 37.09 10.26 -29.98
C ILE A 227 38.52 10.45 -29.49
N ALA A 228 38.83 10.03 -28.26
CA ALA A 228 40.17 10.14 -27.69
C ALA A 228 41.19 9.30 -28.48
N VAL A 229 40.83 8.07 -28.86
CA VAL A 229 41.67 7.19 -29.67
C VAL A 229 41.93 7.79 -31.06
N LEU A 230 40.89 8.28 -31.74
CA LEU A 230 41.05 8.91 -33.05
C LEU A 230 41.95 10.16 -32.97
N THR A 231 41.72 11.01 -31.98
CA THR A 231 42.54 12.21 -31.74
C THR A 231 44.00 11.83 -31.48
N PHE A 232 44.25 10.81 -30.66
CA PHE A 232 45.61 10.31 -30.40
C PHE A 232 46.28 9.78 -31.68
N LEU A 233 45.56 9.02 -32.51
CA LEU A 233 46.08 8.49 -33.78
C LEU A 233 46.46 9.63 -34.74
N PHE A 234 45.62 10.65 -34.90
CA PHE A 234 45.93 11.82 -35.74
C PHE A 234 47.17 12.60 -35.26
N ILE A 235 47.32 12.79 -33.94
CA ILE A 235 48.49 13.45 -33.36
C ILE A 235 49.76 12.62 -33.63
N ARG A 236 49.69 11.30 -33.42
CA ARG A 236 50.83 10.41 -33.63
C ARG A 236 51.26 10.35 -35.10
N ASP A 237 50.31 10.35 -36.02
CA ASP A 237 50.59 10.28 -37.46
C ASP A 237 51.32 11.54 -37.96
N ARG A 238 50.90 12.72 -37.51
CA ARG A 238 51.63 13.98 -37.79
C ARG A 238 53.07 13.98 -37.28
N HIS A 239 53.35 13.37 -36.13
CA HIS A 239 54.71 13.30 -35.60
C HIS A 239 55.64 12.37 -36.40
N ARG A 240 55.11 11.37 -37.13
CA ARG A 240 55.94 10.46 -37.95
C ARG A 240 56.40 11.07 -39.27
N SER A 241 55.65 12.03 -39.82
CA SER A 241 56.00 12.69 -41.10
C SER A 241 57.14 13.71 -41.01
N GLY A 242 57.76 13.90 -39.84
CA GLY A 242 58.85 14.86 -39.59
C GLY A 242 60.27 14.26 -39.58
N TYR A 243 60.44 12.99 -39.99
CA TYR A 243 61.75 12.30 -39.98
C TYR A 243 62.25 11.89 -41.38
N ASP A 244 61.99 12.70 -42.41
CA ASP A 244 62.89 12.71 -43.58
C ASP A 244 64.08 13.64 -43.24
N ARG A 245 65.15 13.03 -42.75
CA ARG A 245 66.48 13.67 -42.63
C ARG A 245 67.32 13.27 -43.84
N ILE A 246 67.90 14.31 -44.47
CA ILE A 246 69.00 14.28 -45.45
C ILE A 246 70.16 13.42 -44.93
#